data_AF-A0AB36SCS8-F1
#
_entry.id   AF-A0AB36SCS8-F1
#
_cell.length_a   1.000
_cell.length_b   1.000
_cell.length_c   1.000
_cell.angle_alpha   90.00
_cell.angle_beta   90.00
_cell.angle_gamma   90.00
#
_symmetry.space_group_name_H-M   'P 1'
#
loop_
_entity.id
_entity.type
_entity.pdbx_description
1 polymer ?
#
loop_
_entity_poly.entity_id
_entity_poly.type
_entity_poly.pdbx_seq_one_letter_code
_entity_poly.pdbx_strand_id
1 'polypeptide(L)'
;MKLKPLHDNQEINDSVVQHPIIKNLVNRDLSSLEKENFIIFPQQLNQSKDLSEDNLIFQSRNGKIWTCNVVGILSDSTDELRIHSRFANQMKHEDFFLRYMLQRVLNYNVINDHFSASKKMTYYDLLVFLFPYYLNEAMRKGIYKEYVKREYNNANIKGAVDVAKHIRSNVPFVGKVAYQTREFSYNNHLTQLIRHTIEKIQNEYDFLLSGDEDTKENVVLIKQTTPDYARLNQFNILQENILHPVKHSYYEEYSALQQICIQILSEEKSGFGSDKNKIHGIIIDVSWLWEEYIGKVTGWKHYGRDKGLATMHLFQELNRSPRYPDFTFNNIPIDTKYKKHLDTRNDYNQLVTYIHIMNLDQADTMKGGFLQPTSDPLPANHGYKKIGVLSGLGGEIFTYRFFIPQVSSSYLEFVEQMREVEAALQTTFQ
;
A
#
# COMPACT_ATOMS: atom_id res chain seq x y z
N MET A 1 4.96 30.27 -6.80
CA MET A 1 6.24 29.85 -6.20
C MET A 1 6.06 28.40 -5.81
N LYS A 2 6.80 27.43 -6.39
CA LYS A 2 6.59 26.02 -6.04
C LYS A 2 7.01 25.81 -4.59
N LEU A 3 6.09 25.30 -3.77
CA LEU A 3 6.34 25.04 -2.37
C LEU A 3 7.44 23.96 -2.22
N LYS A 4 8.35 24.14 -1.26
CA LYS A 4 9.29 23.07 -0.91
C LYS A 4 8.52 21.87 -0.36
N PRO A 5 8.98 20.62 -0.59
CA PRO A 5 8.39 19.46 0.04
C PRO A 5 8.38 19.61 1.57
N LEU A 6 7.30 19.16 2.19
CA LEU A 6 7.25 18.91 3.64
C LEU A 6 7.91 17.55 3.93
N HIS A 7 8.17 17.28 5.20
CA HIS A 7 8.63 15.97 5.65
C HIS A 7 7.67 15.38 6.67
N ASP A 8 7.58 14.06 6.76
CA ASP A 8 6.72 13.37 7.71
C ASP A 8 7.14 13.62 9.17
N ASN A 9 6.15 13.67 10.08
CA ASN A 9 6.32 13.89 11.53
C ASN A 9 7.21 15.09 11.89
N GLN A 10 6.94 16.24 11.28
CA GLN A 10 7.62 17.51 11.52
C GLN A 10 6.63 18.67 11.69
N GLU A 11 7.05 19.67 12.46
CA GLU A 11 6.33 20.93 12.57
C GLU A 11 6.36 21.68 11.23
N ILE A 12 5.19 22.16 10.80
CA ILE A 12 5.04 22.96 9.59
C ILE A 12 5.22 24.44 9.95
N ASN A 13 6.13 25.10 9.24
CA ASN A 13 6.37 26.53 9.39
C ASN A 13 5.09 27.37 9.13
N ASP A 14 4.91 28.45 9.89
CA ASP A 14 3.72 29.33 9.84
C ASP A 14 3.40 29.89 8.45
N SER A 15 4.42 30.12 7.62
CA SER A 15 4.26 30.61 6.24
C SER A 15 3.61 29.58 5.31
N VAL A 16 3.79 28.29 5.60
CA VAL A 16 3.28 27.17 4.81
C VAL A 16 1.92 26.70 5.34
N VAL A 17 1.67 26.82 6.64
CA VAL A 17 0.39 26.49 7.29
C VAL A 17 -0.81 27.15 6.60
N GLN A 18 -0.63 28.32 5.98
CA GLN A 18 -1.70 29.03 5.31
C GLN A 18 -2.14 28.40 3.98
N HIS A 19 -1.43 27.38 3.48
CA HIS A 19 -1.71 26.71 2.21
C HIS A 19 -3.12 26.09 2.20
N PRO A 20 -3.93 26.27 1.13
CA PRO A 20 -5.30 25.76 1.06
C PRO A 20 -5.42 24.25 1.32
N ILE A 21 -4.55 23.45 0.69
CA ILE A 21 -4.51 21.99 0.90
C ILE A 21 -4.34 21.64 2.39
N ILE A 22 -3.40 22.30 3.08
CA ILE A 22 -3.12 22.02 4.50
C ILE A 22 -4.36 22.38 5.33
N LYS A 23 -4.87 23.62 5.19
CA LYS A 23 -6.05 24.09 5.94
C LYS A 23 -7.26 23.17 5.83
N ASN A 24 -7.51 22.63 4.64
CA ASN A 24 -8.66 21.76 4.38
C ASN A 24 -8.47 20.34 4.96
N LEU A 25 -7.24 19.92 5.25
CA LEU A 25 -6.91 18.56 5.68
C LEU A 25 -6.46 18.46 7.15
N VAL A 26 -6.27 19.58 7.86
CA VAL A 26 -5.91 19.55 9.30
C VAL A 26 -6.95 18.80 10.11
N ASN A 27 -6.49 17.87 10.95
CA ASN A 27 -7.31 17.05 11.85
C ASN A 27 -8.39 16.22 11.12
N ARG A 28 -8.25 15.98 9.82
CA ARG A 28 -9.11 15.06 9.07
C ARG A 28 -8.57 13.64 9.16
N ASP A 29 -9.43 12.73 9.59
CA ASP A 29 -9.12 11.29 9.72
C ASP A 29 -8.97 10.63 8.34
N LEU A 30 -7.95 9.79 8.20
CA LEU A 30 -7.66 9.02 7.00
C LEU A 30 -8.86 8.16 6.54
N SER A 31 -9.62 7.56 7.46
CA SER A 31 -10.82 6.77 7.11
C SER A 31 -11.94 7.61 6.48
N SER A 32 -11.96 8.92 6.75
CA SER A 32 -12.87 9.84 6.07
C SER A 32 -12.39 10.17 4.65
N LEU A 33 -11.07 10.28 4.47
CA LEU A 33 -10.44 10.59 3.20
C LEU A 33 -10.47 9.41 2.23
N GLU A 34 -10.43 8.18 2.73
CA GLU A 34 -10.57 6.94 1.94
C GLU A 34 -11.89 6.89 1.15
N LYS A 35 -12.94 7.52 1.69
CA LYS A 35 -14.26 7.61 1.02
C LYS A 35 -14.35 8.74 0.00
N GLU A 36 -13.28 9.54 -0.12
CA GLU A 36 -13.15 10.65 -1.05
C GLU A 36 -12.17 10.28 -2.19
N ASN A 37 -11.51 11.26 -2.79
CA ASN A 37 -10.59 11.08 -3.91
C ASN A 37 -9.15 10.82 -3.44
N PHE A 38 -8.96 10.13 -2.31
CA PHE A 38 -7.64 9.78 -1.79
C PHE A 38 -7.38 8.29 -1.94
N ILE A 39 -6.17 7.96 -2.38
CA ILE A 39 -5.63 6.61 -2.30
C ILE A 39 -4.79 6.55 -1.03
N ILE A 40 -5.11 5.60 -0.17
CA ILE A 40 -4.35 5.31 1.06
C ILE A 40 -3.67 3.97 0.88
N PHE A 41 -2.36 3.96 1.13
CA PHE A 41 -1.51 2.80 0.97
C PHE A 41 -0.77 2.48 2.28
N PRO A 42 -0.89 1.26 2.83
CA PRO A 42 -1.68 0.13 2.32
C PRO A 42 -3.19 0.39 2.41
N GLN A 43 -3.97 -0.32 1.60
CA GLN A 43 -5.42 -0.11 1.49
C GLN A 43 -6.16 -0.37 2.81
N GLN A 44 -5.72 -1.35 3.59
CA GLN A 44 -6.45 -1.76 4.78
C GLN A 44 -5.86 -1.06 6.01
N LEU A 45 -6.52 0.01 6.48
CA LEU A 45 -6.10 0.77 7.67
C LEU A 45 -5.96 -0.08 8.95
N ASN A 46 -6.62 -1.25 9.00
CA ASN A 46 -6.51 -2.20 10.11
C ASN A 46 -5.21 -3.06 10.09
N GLN A 47 -4.49 -3.07 8.96
CA GLN A 47 -3.17 -3.70 8.83
C GLN A 47 -2.08 -2.82 9.45
N SER A 48 -2.29 -1.50 9.53
CA SER A 48 -1.38 -0.61 10.24
C SER A 48 -1.74 -0.52 11.71
N LYS A 49 -0.90 -1.13 12.56
CA LYS A 49 -1.05 -1.05 14.03
C LYS A 49 -0.82 0.38 14.56
N ASP A 50 -0.05 1.20 13.84
CA ASP A 50 0.39 2.54 14.27
C ASP A 50 -0.60 3.65 13.88
N LEU A 51 -1.52 3.37 12.97
CA LEU A 51 -2.46 4.36 12.46
C LEU A 51 -3.57 4.74 13.45
N SER A 52 -3.92 3.91 14.44
CA SER A 52 -5.10 4.17 15.28
C SER A 52 -5.05 5.41 16.19
N GLU A 53 -3.88 6.02 16.44
CA GLU A 53 -3.75 7.26 17.24
C GLU A 53 -3.25 8.47 16.41
N ASP A 54 -2.61 8.24 15.24
CA ASP A 54 -2.00 9.25 14.36
C ASP A 54 -2.55 9.21 12.92
N ASN A 55 -3.82 8.80 12.78
CA ASN A 55 -4.61 8.63 11.54
C ASN A 55 -4.88 9.91 10.75
N LEU A 56 -3.94 10.86 10.73
CA LEU A 56 -4.10 12.18 10.14
C LEU A 56 -2.97 12.41 9.14
N ILE A 57 -3.20 13.26 8.15
CA ILE A 57 -2.10 13.80 7.34
C ILE A 57 -1.42 14.93 8.11
N PHE A 58 -2.25 15.80 8.67
CA PHE A 58 -1.85 16.97 9.44
C PHE A 58 -2.61 17.01 10.77
N GLN A 59 -1.90 17.35 11.83
CA GLN A 59 -2.50 17.48 13.15
C GLN A 59 -2.13 18.81 13.81
N SER A 60 -3.12 19.46 14.41
CA SER A 60 -2.91 20.62 15.26
C SER A 60 -2.62 20.17 16.69
N ARG A 61 -1.42 20.50 17.21
CA ARG A 61 -0.98 20.24 18.58
C ARG A 61 -0.39 21.53 19.17
N ASN A 62 -0.94 22.01 20.29
CA ASN A 62 -0.47 23.21 20.99
C ASN A 62 -0.37 24.48 20.10
N GLY A 63 -1.35 24.69 19.22
CA GLY A 63 -1.40 25.86 18.33
C GLY A 63 -0.46 25.78 17.11
N LYS A 64 0.27 24.67 16.95
CA LYS A 64 1.16 24.40 15.82
C LYS A 64 0.63 23.23 15.00
N ILE A 65 0.93 23.21 13.70
CA ILE A 65 0.53 22.12 12.80
C ILE A 65 1.72 21.22 12.53
N TRP A 66 1.49 19.92 12.57
CA TRP A 66 2.47 18.88 12.32
C TRP A 66 2.01 18.00 11.18
N THR A 67 2.92 17.57 10.32
CA THR A 67 2.71 16.35 9.53
C THR A 67 2.75 15.15 10.46
N CYS A 68 2.04 14.07 10.13
CA CYS A 68 2.06 12.81 10.88
C CYS A 68 2.95 11.77 10.19
N ASN A 69 2.82 10.48 10.52
CA ASN A 69 3.62 9.38 9.94
C ASN A 69 3.09 8.97 8.54
N VAL A 70 2.88 9.94 7.66
CA VAL A 70 2.48 9.70 6.28
C VAL A 70 3.35 10.47 5.29
N VAL A 71 3.55 9.88 4.12
CA VAL A 71 4.24 10.48 2.97
C VAL A 71 3.34 10.43 1.74
N GLY A 72 3.66 11.20 0.71
CA GLY A 72 2.92 11.14 -0.55
C GLY A 72 2.74 12.48 -1.26
N ILE A 73 1.74 12.53 -2.13
CA ILE A 73 1.43 13.67 -3.00
C ILE A 73 -0.04 14.04 -2.82
N LEU A 74 -0.30 15.31 -2.55
CA LEU A 74 -1.62 15.89 -2.39
C LEU A 74 -1.76 17.01 -3.42
N SER A 75 -2.83 17.01 -4.19
CA SER A 75 -3.02 17.98 -5.26
C SER A 75 -4.45 18.51 -5.27
N ASP A 76 -4.59 19.77 -5.66
CA ASP A 76 -5.85 20.34 -6.14
C ASP A 76 -5.72 20.74 -7.62
N SER A 77 -6.61 21.57 -8.16
CA SER A 77 -6.51 22.00 -9.57
C SER A 77 -5.38 22.99 -9.84
N THR A 78 -4.78 23.55 -8.80
CA THR A 78 -3.84 24.67 -8.88
C THR A 78 -2.46 24.33 -8.35
N ASP A 79 -2.37 23.55 -7.27
CA ASP A 79 -1.15 23.30 -6.52
C ASP A 79 -0.94 21.80 -6.23
N GLU A 80 0.33 21.40 -6.15
CA GLU A 80 0.80 20.08 -5.72
C GLU A 80 1.63 20.27 -4.44
N LEU A 81 1.24 19.58 -3.37
CA LEU A 81 1.94 19.49 -2.10
C LEU A 81 2.53 18.10 -1.94
N ARG A 82 3.78 18.00 -1.48
CA ARG A 82 4.46 16.73 -1.25
C ARG A 82 4.93 16.60 0.18
N ILE A 83 4.80 15.40 0.72
CA ILE A 83 5.32 15.01 2.02
C ILE A 83 6.35 13.91 1.78
N HIS A 84 7.62 14.21 2.02
CA HIS A 84 8.74 13.29 1.90
C HIS A 84 9.01 12.59 3.24
N SER A 85 9.76 11.50 3.18
CA SER A 85 10.41 10.90 4.34
C SER A 85 11.27 11.92 5.07
N ARG A 86 11.27 11.88 6.40
CA ARG A 86 12.16 12.63 7.27
C ARG A 86 13.64 12.20 7.16
N PHE A 87 13.90 11.11 6.45
CA PHE A 87 15.23 10.61 6.11
C PHE A 87 15.62 10.91 4.65
N ALA A 88 14.79 11.67 3.93
CA ALA A 88 15.12 12.19 2.61
C ALA A 88 16.24 13.24 2.69
N ASN A 89 17.10 13.24 1.68
CA ASN A 89 18.15 14.26 1.56
C ASN A 89 17.54 15.64 1.30
N GLN A 90 17.72 16.56 2.25
CA GLN A 90 17.18 17.93 2.19
C GLN A 90 17.78 18.80 1.08
N MET A 91 18.97 18.47 0.59
CA MET A 91 19.64 19.17 -0.51
C MET A 91 19.11 18.75 -1.88
N LYS A 92 18.39 17.62 -1.95
CA LYS A 92 17.75 17.14 -3.18
C LYS A 92 16.26 17.44 -3.17
N HIS A 93 15.72 17.67 -4.37
CA HIS A 93 14.29 17.86 -4.56
C HIS A 93 13.50 16.54 -4.63
N GLU A 94 14.17 15.39 -4.46
CA GLU A 94 13.61 14.05 -4.58
C GLU A 94 13.92 13.22 -3.33
N ASP A 95 12.95 12.38 -2.97
CA ASP A 95 13.08 11.41 -1.89
C ASP A 95 13.49 10.05 -2.45
N PHE A 96 14.80 9.82 -2.50
CA PHE A 96 15.36 8.55 -2.97
C PHE A 96 15.03 7.39 -2.04
N PHE A 97 14.90 7.65 -0.73
CA PHE A 97 14.64 6.58 0.23
C PHE A 97 13.21 6.06 0.13
N LEU A 98 12.22 6.96 0.10
CA LEU A 98 10.82 6.57 -0.15
C LEU A 98 10.68 5.81 -1.46
N ARG A 99 11.27 6.34 -2.53
CA ARG A 99 11.27 5.69 -3.83
C ARG A 99 11.84 4.28 -3.72
N TYR A 100 13.02 4.11 -3.12
CA TYR A 100 13.68 2.82 -2.93
C TYR A 100 12.85 1.83 -2.12
N MET A 101 12.26 2.24 -0.99
CA MET A 101 11.37 1.39 -0.19
C MET A 101 10.18 0.92 -1.03
N LEU A 102 9.52 1.81 -1.78
CA LEU A 102 8.42 1.45 -2.66
C LEU A 102 8.85 0.44 -3.73
N GLN A 103 10.03 0.58 -4.34
CA GLN A 103 10.51 -0.41 -5.34
C GLN A 103 10.67 -1.79 -4.73
N ARG A 104 11.23 -1.86 -3.52
CA ARG A 104 11.49 -3.14 -2.83
C ARG A 104 10.21 -3.80 -2.32
N VAL A 105 9.26 -3.01 -1.81
CA VAL A 105 7.98 -3.53 -1.28
C VAL A 105 7.05 -3.96 -2.42
N LEU A 106 6.95 -3.16 -3.48
CA LEU A 106 6.09 -3.42 -4.64
C LEU A 106 6.74 -4.35 -5.68
N ASN A 107 7.97 -4.81 -5.43
CA ASN A 107 8.70 -5.80 -6.24
C ASN A 107 8.87 -5.41 -7.73
N TYR A 108 9.16 -4.15 -8.04
CA TYR A 108 9.51 -3.76 -9.41
C TYR A 108 11.01 -3.53 -9.60
N ASN A 109 11.52 -3.92 -10.78
CA ASN A 109 12.95 -3.91 -11.08
C ASN A 109 13.55 -2.49 -11.02
N VAL A 110 14.56 -2.35 -10.16
CA VAL A 110 15.29 -1.11 -9.85
C VAL A 110 16.12 -0.57 -11.04
N ILE A 111 16.50 -1.45 -11.97
CA ILE A 111 17.45 -1.18 -13.07
C ILE A 111 16.74 -0.99 -14.41
N ASN A 112 15.57 -0.33 -14.43
CA ASN A 112 14.92 -0.02 -15.70
C ASN A 112 15.24 1.42 -16.13
N ASP A 113 15.69 1.62 -17.37
CA ASP A 113 16.22 2.90 -17.88
C ASP A 113 15.20 4.05 -17.90
N HIS A 114 13.90 3.75 -17.78
CA HIS A 114 12.87 4.77 -17.56
C HIS A 114 13.09 5.61 -16.29
N PHE A 115 13.93 5.13 -15.37
CA PHE A 115 14.15 5.66 -14.03
C PHE A 115 15.55 6.21 -13.76
N SER A 116 16.52 5.89 -14.61
CA SER A 116 17.94 6.26 -14.44
C SER A 116 18.17 7.74 -14.74
N ALA A 117 17.37 8.33 -15.64
CA ALA A 117 17.30 9.78 -15.83
C ALA A 117 16.51 10.42 -14.67
N SER A 118 17.09 11.41 -14.00
CA SER A 118 16.58 12.09 -12.80
C SER A 118 15.21 12.78 -13.00
N LYS A 119 14.14 12.00 -13.12
CA LYS A 119 12.77 12.49 -13.15
C LYS A 119 12.15 12.25 -11.77
N LYS A 120 11.71 13.36 -11.17
CA LYS A 120 10.90 13.39 -9.96
C LYS A 120 9.67 12.51 -10.19
N MET A 121 9.48 11.51 -9.32
CA MET A 121 8.32 10.63 -9.36
C MET A 121 7.03 11.45 -9.34
N THR A 122 6.20 11.36 -10.37
CA THR A 122 4.95 12.12 -10.49
C THR A 122 3.81 11.43 -9.74
N TYR A 123 2.66 12.10 -9.65
CA TYR A 123 1.43 11.47 -9.16
C TYR A 123 1.04 10.26 -10.02
N TYR A 124 1.11 10.40 -11.34
CA TYR A 124 0.86 9.31 -12.28
C TYR A 124 1.78 8.11 -12.04
N ASP A 125 3.09 8.38 -11.92
CA ASP A 125 4.08 7.34 -11.69
C ASP A 125 3.74 6.53 -10.44
N LEU A 126 3.34 7.19 -9.35
CA LEU A 126 2.89 6.52 -8.13
C LEU A 126 1.65 5.65 -8.36
N LEU A 127 0.63 6.13 -9.07
CA LEU A 127 -0.56 5.33 -9.39
C LEU A 127 -0.18 4.06 -10.15
N VAL A 128 0.66 4.22 -11.18
CA VAL A 128 1.10 3.14 -12.04
C VAL A 128 1.94 2.13 -11.26
N PHE A 129 2.77 2.55 -10.31
CA PHE A 129 3.56 1.64 -9.46
C PHE A 129 2.71 0.90 -8.43
N LEU A 130 1.65 1.52 -7.94
CA LEU A 130 0.72 0.87 -7.02
C LEU A 130 -0.17 -0.14 -7.74
N PHE A 131 -0.48 0.05 -9.03
CA PHE A 131 -1.42 -0.79 -9.77
C PHE A 131 -1.19 -2.31 -9.64
N PRO A 132 0.02 -2.87 -9.84
CA PRO A 132 0.24 -4.32 -9.70
C PRO A 132 -0.13 -4.87 -8.32
N TYR A 133 0.17 -4.11 -7.25
CA TYR A 133 -0.19 -4.49 -5.89
C TYR A 133 -1.71 -4.60 -5.73
N TYR A 134 -2.46 -3.57 -6.15
CA TYR A 134 -3.92 -3.58 -6.05
C TYR A 134 -4.57 -4.62 -6.97
N LEU A 135 -3.97 -4.90 -8.13
CA LEU A 135 -4.42 -5.98 -9.01
C LEU A 135 -4.28 -7.32 -8.30
N ASN A 136 -3.11 -7.62 -7.75
CA ASN A 136 -2.83 -8.89 -7.08
C ASN A 136 -3.72 -9.07 -5.85
N GLU A 137 -3.86 -8.05 -5.00
CA GLU A 137 -4.72 -8.12 -3.82
C GLU A 137 -6.20 -8.33 -4.16
N ALA A 138 -6.72 -7.66 -5.19
CA ALA A 138 -8.08 -7.89 -5.66
C ALA A 138 -8.26 -9.32 -6.22
N MET A 139 -7.32 -9.78 -7.05
CA MET A 139 -7.39 -11.08 -7.72
C MET A 139 -7.20 -12.26 -6.76
N ARG A 140 -6.61 -12.06 -5.58
CA ARG A 140 -6.60 -13.07 -4.49
C ARG A 140 -8.00 -13.49 -4.04
N LYS A 141 -9.04 -12.67 -4.26
CA LYS A 141 -10.45 -13.03 -4.01
C LYS A 141 -11.08 -13.83 -5.15
N GLY A 142 -10.35 -14.04 -6.24
CA GLY A 142 -10.84 -14.53 -7.51
C GLY A 142 -11.46 -13.42 -8.36
N ILE A 143 -11.66 -13.73 -9.64
CA ILE A 143 -12.15 -12.77 -10.66
C ILE A 143 -13.50 -12.18 -10.24
N TYR A 144 -13.59 -10.85 -10.27
CA TYR A 144 -14.83 -10.14 -10.03
C TYR A 144 -15.94 -10.60 -10.98
N LYS A 145 -17.10 -10.90 -10.40
CA LYS A 145 -18.27 -11.42 -11.11
C LYS A 145 -19.55 -10.78 -10.63
N GLU A 146 -20.47 -10.57 -11.57
CA GLU A 146 -21.78 -10.00 -11.30
C GLU A 146 -22.88 -10.95 -11.75
N TYR A 147 -24.03 -10.88 -11.08
CA TYR A 147 -25.22 -11.59 -11.52
C TYR A 147 -25.88 -10.83 -12.66
N VAL A 148 -25.90 -11.43 -13.84
CA VAL A 148 -26.64 -10.91 -14.99
C VAL A 148 -27.86 -11.78 -15.25
N LYS A 149 -28.97 -11.13 -15.62
CA LYS A 149 -30.18 -11.83 -16.05
C LYS A 149 -30.03 -12.19 -17.53
N ARG A 150 -30.02 -13.48 -17.85
CA ARG A 150 -29.97 -13.99 -19.23
C ARG A 150 -31.31 -14.60 -19.61
N GLU A 151 -31.69 -14.37 -20.85
CA GLU A 151 -32.90 -14.93 -21.44
C GLU A 151 -32.52 -15.95 -22.50
N TYR A 152 -33.16 -17.11 -22.45
CA TYR A 152 -32.89 -18.23 -23.35
C TYR A 152 -34.19 -18.74 -23.97
N ASN A 153 -34.11 -19.35 -25.15
CA ASN A 153 -35.19 -20.13 -25.74
C ASN A 153 -34.62 -21.43 -26.33
N ASN A 154 -34.49 -22.45 -25.50
CA ASN A 154 -33.91 -23.75 -25.86
C ASN A 154 -34.57 -24.88 -25.07
N ALA A 155 -34.16 -26.13 -25.30
CA ALA A 155 -34.75 -27.30 -24.63
C ALA A 155 -34.21 -27.54 -23.20
N ASN A 156 -33.08 -26.94 -22.83
CA ASN A 156 -32.38 -27.19 -21.57
C ASN A 156 -32.72 -26.10 -20.54
N ILE A 157 -33.90 -26.23 -19.94
CA ILE A 157 -34.42 -25.23 -18.98
C ILE A 157 -33.56 -25.21 -17.71
N LYS A 158 -33.07 -24.03 -17.34
CA LYS A 158 -32.23 -23.82 -16.14
C LYS A 158 -32.77 -22.75 -15.19
N GLY A 159 -33.94 -22.18 -15.47
CA GLY A 159 -34.48 -21.05 -14.72
C GLY A 159 -35.99 -20.88 -14.89
N ALA A 160 -36.50 -19.74 -14.42
CA ALA A 160 -37.93 -19.43 -14.44
C ALA A 160 -38.43 -19.23 -15.88
N VAL A 161 -39.52 -19.91 -16.24
CA VAL A 161 -40.12 -19.80 -17.58
C VAL A 161 -40.70 -18.41 -17.78
N ASP A 162 -40.35 -17.77 -18.90
CA ASP A 162 -40.97 -16.53 -19.35
C ASP A 162 -42.19 -16.89 -20.20
N VAL A 163 -43.35 -16.95 -19.54
CA VAL A 163 -44.61 -17.39 -20.17
C VAL A 163 -44.98 -16.50 -21.36
N ALA A 164 -44.82 -15.17 -21.23
CA ALA A 164 -45.20 -14.23 -22.29
C ALA A 164 -44.30 -14.36 -23.52
N LYS A 165 -42.99 -14.54 -23.32
CA LYS A 165 -42.05 -14.80 -24.42
C LYS A 165 -42.26 -16.19 -25.01
N HIS A 166 -42.55 -17.18 -24.17
CA HIS A 166 -42.76 -18.56 -24.61
C HIS A 166 -43.97 -18.68 -25.54
N ILE A 167 -45.12 -18.08 -25.16
CA ILE A 167 -46.33 -18.07 -25.99
C ILE A 167 -46.08 -17.39 -27.33
N ARG A 168 -45.36 -16.26 -27.35
CA ARG A 168 -45.06 -15.52 -28.60
C ARG A 168 -44.13 -16.26 -29.54
N SER A 169 -43.15 -16.99 -29.01
CA SER A 169 -42.05 -17.55 -29.81
C SER A 169 -42.14 -19.05 -30.06
N ASN A 170 -42.98 -19.79 -29.33
CA ASN A 170 -43.05 -21.25 -29.39
C ASN A 170 -44.49 -21.75 -29.53
N VAL A 171 -45.36 -21.04 -30.26
CA VAL A 171 -46.69 -21.52 -30.65
C VAL A 171 -46.79 -21.55 -32.18
N PRO A 172 -47.07 -22.72 -32.81
CA PRO A 172 -47.18 -24.05 -32.18
C PRO A 172 -45.84 -24.49 -31.55
N PHE A 173 -45.88 -25.44 -30.61
CA PHE A 173 -44.71 -25.85 -29.83
C PHE A 173 -43.60 -26.45 -30.71
N VAL A 174 -42.42 -25.83 -30.65
CA VAL A 174 -41.24 -26.21 -31.45
C VAL A 174 -40.15 -26.92 -30.64
N GLY A 175 -40.47 -27.47 -29.46
CA GLY A 175 -39.50 -28.19 -28.62
C GLY A 175 -38.53 -27.28 -27.84
N LYS A 176 -38.82 -25.98 -27.74
CA LYS A 176 -38.01 -25.00 -27.00
C LYS A 176 -38.88 -24.30 -25.95
N VAL A 177 -38.28 -23.92 -24.84
CA VAL A 177 -38.95 -23.15 -23.77
C VAL A 177 -38.21 -21.85 -23.55
N ALA A 178 -38.95 -20.74 -23.52
CA ALA A 178 -38.38 -19.45 -23.21
C ALA A 178 -38.30 -19.29 -21.69
N TYR A 179 -37.10 -19.07 -21.16
CA TYR A 179 -36.87 -18.93 -19.73
C TYR A 179 -35.82 -17.88 -19.44
N GLN A 180 -35.79 -17.41 -18.20
CA GLN A 180 -34.84 -16.46 -17.67
C GLN A 180 -34.07 -17.10 -16.50
N THR A 181 -32.77 -16.88 -16.44
CA THR A 181 -31.94 -17.32 -15.32
C THR A 181 -30.93 -16.25 -14.94
N ARG A 182 -30.41 -16.33 -13.71
CA ARG A 182 -29.33 -15.49 -13.22
C ARG A 182 -28.03 -16.28 -13.35
N GLU A 183 -27.09 -15.72 -14.08
CA GLU A 183 -25.79 -16.34 -14.33
C GLU A 183 -24.67 -15.36 -13.97
N PHE A 184 -23.50 -15.89 -13.62
CA PHE A 184 -22.33 -15.06 -13.37
C PHE A 184 -21.75 -14.54 -14.69
N SER A 185 -21.53 -13.23 -14.78
CA SER A 185 -20.72 -12.61 -15.83
C SER A 185 -19.39 -12.15 -15.26
N TYR A 186 -18.32 -12.72 -15.81
CA TYR A 186 -16.95 -12.28 -15.55
C TYR A 186 -16.52 -11.16 -16.49
N ASN A 187 -17.14 -11.06 -17.66
CA ASN A 187 -17.01 -9.91 -18.55
C ASN A 187 -18.03 -8.85 -18.12
N ASN A 188 -17.59 -7.80 -17.44
CA ASN A 188 -18.41 -6.73 -16.87
C ASN A 188 -17.65 -5.39 -16.91
N HIS A 189 -18.29 -4.29 -16.53
CA HIS A 189 -17.68 -2.96 -16.63
C HIS A 189 -16.37 -2.84 -15.83
N LEU A 190 -16.25 -3.51 -14.68
CA LEU A 190 -15.07 -3.42 -13.83
C LEU A 190 -13.89 -4.19 -14.42
N THR A 191 -14.11 -5.43 -14.84
CA THR A 191 -13.04 -6.24 -15.49
C THR A 191 -12.60 -5.60 -16.80
N GLN A 192 -13.50 -4.98 -17.55
CA GLN A 192 -13.17 -4.17 -18.73
C GLN A 192 -12.35 -2.92 -18.36
N LEU A 193 -12.68 -2.22 -17.27
CA LEU A 193 -11.88 -1.10 -16.79
C LEU A 193 -10.45 -1.53 -16.47
N ILE A 194 -10.29 -2.61 -15.70
CA ILE A 194 -8.97 -3.18 -15.36
C ILE A 194 -8.23 -3.56 -16.65
N ARG A 195 -8.91 -4.18 -17.61
CA ARG A 195 -8.37 -4.53 -18.92
C ARG A 195 -7.84 -3.30 -19.68
N HIS A 196 -8.60 -2.20 -19.72
CA HIS A 196 -8.16 -0.94 -20.32
C HIS A 196 -6.94 -0.34 -19.60
N THR A 197 -6.91 -0.41 -18.27
CA THR A 197 -5.77 0.08 -17.48
C THR A 197 -4.51 -0.75 -17.73
N ILE A 198 -4.62 -2.08 -17.78
CA ILE A 198 -3.53 -3.00 -18.16
C ILE A 198 -2.96 -2.61 -19.52
N GLU A 199 -3.81 -2.43 -20.52
CA GLU A 199 -3.38 -2.10 -21.88
C GLU A 199 -2.74 -0.70 -21.97
N LYS A 200 -3.15 0.25 -21.12
CA LYS A 200 -2.49 1.56 -21.02
C LYS A 200 -1.10 1.44 -20.40
N ILE A 201 -1.00 0.80 -19.23
CA ILE A 201 0.28 0.59 -18.50
C ILE A 201 1.26 -0.20 -19.37
N GLN A 202 0.79 -1.21 -20.09
CA GLN A 202 1.64 -2.06 -20.92
C GLN A 202 2.40 -1.29 -22.02
N ASN A 203 1.90 -0.14 -22.49
CA ASN A 203 2.59 0.63 -23.54
C ASN A 203 3.87 1.31 -23.05
N GLU A 204 3.92 1.73 -21.78
CA GLU A 204 5.00 2.56 -21.23
C GLU A 204 5.73 1.90 -20.04
N TYR A 205 5.07 0.96 -19.36
CA TYR A 205 5.54 0.36 -18.12
C TYR A 205 5.30 -1.17 -18.09
N ASP A 206 5.47 -1.87 -19.23
CA ASP A 206 5.27 -3.33 -19.33
C ASP A 206 6.02 -4.12 -18.24
N PHE A 207 7.22 -3.67 -17.86
CA PHE A 207 8.04 -4.28 -16.81
C PHE A 207 7.35 -4.39 -15.44
N LEU A 208 6.34 -3.55 -15.15
CA LEU A 208 5.54 -3.65 -13.92
C LEU A 208 4.55 -4.82 -13.98
N LEU A 209 4.08 -5.14 -15.19
CA LEU A 209 3.11 -6.21 -15.42
C LEU A 209 3.81 -7.56 -15.67
N SER A 210 5.09 -7.53 -16.07
CA SER A 210 5.92 -8.69 -16.37
C SER A 210 7.03 -8.96 -15.33
N GLY A 211 7.14 -8.15 -14.27
CA GLY A 211 8.17 -8.31 -13.24
C GLY A 211 7.89 -9.44 -12.24
N ASP A 212 6.62 -9.68 -11.93
CA ASP A 212 6.16 -10.62 -10.91
C ASP A 212 5.25 -11.70 -11.52
N GLU A 213 5.41 -12.96 -11.10
CA GLU A 213 4.69 -14.08 -11.73
C GLU A 213 3.19 -14.05 -11.42
N ASP A 214 2.80 -13.72 -10.18
CA ASP A 214 1.39 -13.58 -9.80
C ASP A 214 0.73 -12.45 -10.62
N THR A 215 1.43 -11.32 -10.80
CA THR A 215 0.94 -10.23 -11.66
C THR A 215 0.74 -10.68 -13.10
N LYS A 216 1.68 -11.41 -13.69
CA LYS A 216 1.54 -11.93 -15.07
C LYS A 216 0.32 -12.82 -15.20
N GLU A 217 0.15 -13.79 -14.30
CA GLU A 217 -0.98 -14.70 -14.32
C GLU A 217 -2.31 -13.95 -14.20
N ASN A 218 -2.38 -13.00 -13.27
CA ASN A 218 -3.55 -12.14 -13.09
C ASN A 218 -3.87 -11.30 -14.32
N VAL A 219 -2.85 -10.72 -14.97
CA VAL A 219 -3.01 -9.98 -16.22
C VAL A 219 -3.59 -10.88 -17.31
N VAL A 220 -3.01 -12.07 -17.52
CA VAL A 220 -3.49 -13.05 -18.51
C VAL A 220 -4.94 -13.41 -18.25
N LEU A 221 -5.30 -13.68 -16.99
CA LEU A 221 -6.65 -14.04 -16.59
C LEU A 221 -7.66 -12.94 -16.92
N ILE A 222 -7.33 -11.68 -16.63
CA ILE A 222 -8.17 -10.53 -17.00
C ILE A 222 -8.32 -10.43 -18.52
N LYS A 223 -7.26 -10.64 -19.32
CA LYS A 223 -7.36 -10.64 -20.79
C LYS A 223 -8.32 -11.73 -21.27
N GLN A 224 -8.24 -12.93 -20.70
CA GLN A 224 -9.08 -14.07 -21.08
C GLN A 224 -10.56 -13.87 -20.71
N THR A 225 -10.86 -13.20 -19.59
CA THR A 225 -12.24 -12.95 -19.16
C THR A 225 -12.89 -11.73 -19.80
N THR A 226 -12.15 -10.97 -20.61
CA THR A 226 -12.65 -9.77 -21.31
C THR A 226 -12.52 -9.89 -22.84
N PRO A 227 -13.11 -10.94 -23.47
CA PRO A 227 -12.96 -11.18 -24.91
C PRO A 227 -13.55 -10.07 -25.79
N ASP A 228 -14.55 -9.34 -25.28
CA ASP A 228 -15.21 -8.24 -25.99
C ASP A 228 -14.47 -6.90 -25.85
N TYR A 229 -13.22 -6.91 -25.36
CA TYR A 229 -12.40 -5.71 -25.23
C TYR A 229 -12.26 -4.98 -26.57
N ALA A 230 -12.52 -3.67 -26.55
CA ALA A 230 -12.30 -2.79 -27.68
C ALA A 230 -11.76 -1.45 -27.22
N ARG A 231 -10.60 -1.03 -27.74
CA ARG A 231 -9.92 0.22 -27.36
C ARG A 231 -10.84 1.45 -27.42
N LEU A 232 -11.71 1.52 -28.42
CA LEU A 232 -12.66 2.63 -28.61
C LEU A 232 -13.70 2.76 -27.49
N ASN A 233 -13.94 1.71 -26.70
CA ASN A 233 -14.93 1.71 -25.62
C ASN A 233 -14.40 2.33 -24.31
N GLN A 234 -13.12 2.69 -24.23
CA GLN A 234 -12.47 3.16 -22.99
C GLN A 234 -13.26 4.26 -22.29
N PHE A 235 -13.75 5.26 -23.04
CA PHE A 235 -14.50 6.37 -22.46
C PHE A 235 -15.81 5.90 -21.82
N ASN A 236 -16.58 5.06 -22.51
CA ASN A 236 -17.86 4.55 -22.00
C ASN A 236 -17.65 3.68 -20.76
N ILE A 237 -16.67 2.77 -20.80
CA ILE A 237 -16.31 1.91 -19.67
C ILE A 237 -15.87 2.75 -18.46
N LEU A 238 -15.06 3.79 -18.67
CA LEU A 238 -14.63 4.69 -17.62
C LEU A 238 -15.82 5.41 -16.97
N GLN A 239 -16.73 5.98 -17.77
CA GLN A 239 -17.91 6.68 -17.24
C GLN A 239 -18.83 5.73 -16.46
N GLU A 240 -19.04 4.51 -16.96
CA GLU A 240 -19.85 3.50 -16.27
C GLU A 240 -19.26 3.16 -14.89
N ASN A 241 -17.94 2.99 -14.78
CA ASN A 241 -17.29 2.70 -13.50
C ASN A 241 -17.31 3.88 -12.52
N ILE A 242 -17.22 5.12 -13.01
CA ILE A 242 -17.38 6.31 -12.16
C ILE A 242 -18.79 6.38 -11.55
N LEU A 243 -19.81 6.02 -12.32
CA LEU A 243 -21.21 6.03 -11.87
C LEU A 243 -21.57 4.82 -10.99
N HIS A 244 -20.86 3.71 -11.17
CA HIS A 244 -21.11 2.44 -10.49
C HIS A 244 -19.88 1.97 -9.69
N PRO A 245 -19.55 2.65 -8.57
CA PRO A 245 -18.46 2.20 -7.71
C PRO A 245 -18.83 0.88 -7.03
N VAL A 246 -17.83 0.01 -6.83
CA VAL A 246 -17.99 -1.24 -6.08
C VAL A 246 -18.32 -0.93 -4.63
N LYS A 247 -19.49 -1.37 -4.14
CA LYS A 247 -19.97 -1.11 -2.76
C LYS A 247 -20.06 -2.37 -1.89
N HIS A 248 -19.78 -3.53 -2.45
CA HIS A 248 -19.99 -4.79 -1.77
C HIS A 248 -18.80 -5.15 -0.88
N SER A 249 -19.02 -5.41 0.42
CA SER A 249 -17.96 -5.67 1.40
C SER A 249 -17.05 -6.85 1.04
N TYR A 250 -17.56 -7.87 0.35
CA TYR A 250 -16.74 -8.99 -0.15
C TYR A 250 -15.70 -8.57 -1.21
N TYR A 251 -15.92 -7.46 -1.94
CA TYR A 251 -15.09 -6.99 -3.04
C TYR A 251 -14.43 -5.63 -2.71
N GLU A 252 -14.08 -5.42 -1.45
CA GLU A 252 -13.45 -4.17 -0.99
C GLU A 252 -12.11 -3.90 -1.69
N GLU A 253 -11.28 -4.93 -1.90
CA GLU A 253 -10.01 -4.83 -2.63
C GLU A 253 -10.23 -4.40 -4.09
N TYR A 254 -11.32 -4.85 -4.71
CA TYR A 254 -11.71 -4.41 -6.05
C TYR A 254 -12.17 -2.95 -6.08
N SER A 255 -12.70 -2.41 -4.99
CA SER A 255 -13.09 -0.99 -4.91
C SER A 255 -11.87 -0.07 -5.04
N ALA A 256 -10.76 -0.35 -4.34
CA ALA A 256 -9.57 0.49 -4.49
C ALA A 256 -8.85 0.25 -5.83
N LEU A 257 -8.83 -0.99 -6.34
CA LEU A 257 -8.34 -1.23 -7.69
C LEU A 257 -9.16 -0.42 -8.72
N GLN A 258 -10.48 -0.35 -8.57
CA GLN A 258 -11.34 0.46 -9.42
C GLN A 258 -10.96 1.95 -9.34
N GLN A 259 -10.75 2.49 -8.13
CA GLN A 259 -10.33 3.88 -7.95
C GLN A 259 -9.00 4.18 -8.65
N ILE A 260 -7.99 3.32 -8.50
CA ILE A 260 -6.69 3.47 -9.18
C ILE A 260 -6.86 3.41 -10.70
N CYS A 261 -7.62 2.43 -11.21
CA CYS A 261 -7.89 2.31 -12.62
C CYS A 261 -8.57 3.55 -13.20
N ILE A 262 -9.58 4.09 -12.50
CA ILE A 262 -10.27 5.33 -12.87
C ILE A 262 -9.27 6.47 -12.95
N GLN A 263 -8.42 6.66 -11.95
CA GLN A 263 -7.45 7.75 -11.92
C GLN A 263 -6.42 7.63 -13.06
N ILE A 264 -5.80 6.45 -13.24
CA ILE A 264 -4.82 6.17 -14.31
C ILE A 264 -5.42 6.44 -15.70
N LEU A 265 -6.67 6.04 -15.93
CA LEU A 265 -7.34 6.23 -17.23
C LEU A 265 -7.86 7.66 -17.42
N SER A 266 -8.13 8.39 -16.34
CA SER A 266 -8.59 9.79 -16.38
C SER A 266 -7.45 10.77 -16.66
N GLU A 267 -6.20 10.41 -16.41
CA GLU A 267 -5.01 11.25 -16.61
C GLU A 267 -4.78 11.73 -18.06
N GLU A 268 -5.47 11.18 -19.04
CA GLU A 268 -5.43 11.69 -20.42
C GLU A 268 -6.38 12.86 -20.69
N LYS A 269 -7.19 13.29 -19.73
CA LYS A 269 -8.06 14.46 -19.91
C LYS A 269 -8.16 15.30 -18.65
N SER A 270 -7.69 16.53 -18.77
CA SER A 270 -8.12 17.67 -17.97
C SER A 270 -9.61 17.54 -17.62
N GLY A 271 -9.91 17.35 -16.33
CA GLY A 271 -11.24 17.52 -15.76
C GLY A 271 -12.31 16.54 -16.23
N PHE A 272 -12.31 15.33 -15.66
CA PHE A 272 -13.54 14.54 -15.55
C PHE A 272 -13.80 14.20 -14.08
N GLY A 273 -14.68 15.01 -13.48
CA GLY A 273 -15.00 15.07 -12.06
C GLY A 273 -15.37 16.51 -11.72
N SER A 274 -16.64 16.78 -11.51
CA SER A 274 -17.30 18.10 -11.55
C SER A 274 -16.98 19.08 -10.42
N ASP A 275 -15.81 19.00 -9.80
CA ASP A 275 -15.36 19.99 -8.81
C ASP A 275 -13.87 20.28 -9.03
N LYS A 276 -13.57 21.36 -9.75
CA LYS A 276 -12.21 21.89 -9.90
C LYS A 276 -11.55 22.24 -8.55
N ASN A 277 -12.26 22.12 -7.42
CA ASN A 277 -11.77 22.46 -6.08
C ASN A 277 -11.60 21.24 -5.16
N LYS A 278 -11.77 20.01 -5.64
CA LYS A 278 -11.57 18.81 -4.80
C LYS A 278 -10.11 18.42 -4.72
N ILE A 279 -9.60 18.35 -3.50
CA ILE A 279 -8.27 17.82 -3.21
C ILE A 279 -8.31 16.31 -3.43
N HIS A 280 -7.28 15.80 -4.09
CA HIS A 280 -7.02 14.38 -4.30
C HIS A 280 -5.58 14.09 -3.91
N GLY A 281 -5.24 12.83 -3.67
CA GLY A 281 -3.90 12.51 -3.23
C GLY A 281 -3.62 11.02 -3.11
N ILE A 282 -2.34 10.69 -3.06
CA ILE A 282 -1.84 9.38 -2.66
C ILE A 282 -1.12 9.59 -1.35
N ILE A 283 -1.55 8.86 -0.32
CA ILE A 283 -1.05 8.91 1.04
C ILE A 283 -0.51 7.53 1.37
N ILE A 284 0.71 7.46 1.88
CA ILE A 284 1.40 6.23 2.21
C ILE A 284 1.75 6.26 3.69
N ASP A 285 1.35 5.23 4.44
CA ASP A 285 1.86 4.98 5.78
C ASP A 285 3.33 4.56 5.68
N VAL A 286 4.21 5.46 6.14
CA VAL A 286 5.65 5.26 6.03
C VAL A 286 6.20 4.33 7.12
N SER A 287 5.52 4.22 8.27
CA SER A 287 5.89 3.27 9.32
C SER A 287 5.63 1.85 8.86
N TRP A 288 4.45 1.60 8.29
CA TRP A 288 4.13 0.30 7.68
C TRP A 288 5.06 0.00 6.50
N LEU A 289 5.31 0.97 5.62
CA LEU A 289 6.20 0.76 4.48
C LEU A 289 7.62 0.38 4.92
N TRP A 290 8.09 0.95 6.02
CA TRP A 290 9.37 0.62 6.62
C TRP A 290 9.41 -0.82 7.16
N GLU A 291 8.38 -1.24 7.88
CA GLU A 291 8.23 -2.62 8.38
C GLU A 291 8.27 -3.63 7.21
N GLU A 292 7.43 -3.43 6.19
CA GLU A 292 7.40 -4.27 4.99
C GLU A 292 8.74 -4.30 4.25
N TYR A 293 9.39 -3.14 4.12
CA TYR A 293 10.71 -3.04 3.50
C TYR A 293 11.74 -3.92 4.24
N ILE A 294 11.78 -3.85 5.57
CA ILE A 294 12.64 -4.71 6.38
C ILE A 294 12.28 -6.18 6.22
N GLY A 295 10.99 -6.53 6.16
CA GLY A 295 10.52 -7.88 5.87
C GLY A 295 11.06 -8.40 4.54
N LYS A 296 10.99 -7.59 3.47
CA LYS A 296 11.53 -7.94 2.14
C LYS A 296 13.04 -8.09 2.12
N VAL A 297 13.77 -7.25 2.87
CA VAL A 297 15.23 -7.32 2.95
C VAL A 297 15.70 -8.56 3.71
N THR A 298 15.03 -8.90 4.80
CA THR A 298 15.54 -9.89 5.76
C THR A 298 14.96 -11.29 5.57
N GLY A 299 13.72 -11.39 5.07
CA GLY A 299 12.98 -12.66 5.04
C GLY A 299 12.65 -13.21 6.43
N TRP A 300 12.74 -12.37 7.47
CA TRP A 300 12.45 -12.80 8.85
C TRP A 300 10.99 -13.16 9.04
N LYS A 301 10.72 -13.99 10.06
CA LYS A 301 9.36 -14.44 10.36
C LYS A 301 8.55 -13.26 10.89
N HIS A 302 7.53 -12.87 10.14
CA HIS A 302 6.66 -11.74 10.47
C HIS A 302 5.52 -12.14 11.41
N TYR A 303 5.22 -11.27 12.37
CA TYR A 303 4.12 -11.42 13.34
C TYR A 303 3.12 -10.27 13.18
N GLY A 304 1.83 -10.56 13.26
CA GLY A 304 0.79 -9.56 13.02
C GLY A 304 -0.60 -10.12 13.14
N ARG A 305 -1.61 -9.25 12.96
CA ARG A 305 -3.03 -9.61 13.08
C ARG A 305 -3.59 -10.28 11.82
N ASP A 306 -2.86 -10.21 10.72
CA ASP A 306 -3.33 -10.68 9.42
C ASP A 306 -3.36 -12.21 9.34
N LYS A 307 -4.27 -12.71 8.50
CA LYS A 307 -4.40 -14.15 8.27
C LYS A 307 -3.10 -14.70 7.69
N GLY A 308 -2.47 -15.60 8.44
CA GLY A 308 -1.23 -16.27 8.03
C GLY A 308 0.02 -15.77 8.77
N LEU A 309 -0.06 -14.65 9.49
CA LEU A 309 1.02 -14.20 10.35
C LEU A 309 1.01 -14.93 11.69
N ALA A 310 2.19 -15.08 12.28
CA ALA A 310 2.30 -15.69 13.59
C ALA A 310 1.73 -14.77 14.67
N THR A 311 1.05 -15.36 15.65
CA THR A 311 0.52 -14.65 16.81
C THR A 311 1.18 -15.19 18.07
N MET A 312 1.67 -14.29 18.92
CA MET A 312 2.09 -14.61 20.28
C MET A 312 0.98 -14.21 21.25
N HIS A 313 0.86 -14.95 22.35
CA HIS A 313 -0.08 -14.66 23.42
C HIS A 313 0.68 -14.29 24.69
N LEU A 314 0.19 -13.26 25.39
CA LEU A 314 0.74 -12.88 26.70
C LEU A 314 0.47 -13.94 27.76
N PHE A 315 -0.68 -14.61 27.70
CA PHE A 315 -1.12 -15.60 28.66
C PHE A 315 -1.20 -16.99 28.02
N GLN A 316 -1.06 -18.03 28.84
CA GLN A 316 -1.22 -19.43 28.41
C GLN A 316 -2.64 -19.73 27.92
N GLU A 317 -3.64 -19.06 28.51
CA GLU A 317 -5.01 -19.10 28.02
C GLU A 317 -5.15 -18.23 26.75
N LEU A 318 -5.36 -18.88 25.60
CA LEU A 318 -5.29 -18.27 24.26
C LEU A 318 -6.32 -17.16 23.97
N ASN A 319 -7.23 -16.87 24.90
CA ASN A 319 -8.40 -16.06 24.60
C ASN A 319 -8.27 -14.56 24.85
N ARG A 320 -7.16 -14.04 25.39
CA ARG A 320 -7.00 -12.57 25.59
C ARG A 320 -5.53 -12.14 25.48
N SER A 321 -5.31 -10.96 24.90
CA SER A 321 -4.04 -10.24 24.85
C SER A 321 -2.97 -10.79 23.89
N PRO A 322 -3.21 -10.76 22.57
CA PRO A 322 -2.17 -11.05 21.60
C PRO A 322 -1.03 -10.02 21.67
N ARG A 323 0.17 -10.47 21.29
CA ARG A 323 1.41 -9.72 21.23
C ARG A 323 2.06 -10.01 19.88
N TYR A 324 2.61 -8.97 19.27
CA TYR A 324 3.21 -9.06 17.96
C TYR A 324 4.48 -8.23 18.01
N PRO A 325 5.67 -8.83 18.23
CA PRO A 325 6.85 -8.20 17.64
C PRO A 325 6.61 -8.05 16.14
N ASP A 326 7.32 -7.18 15.45
CA ASP A 326 7.16 -7.11 13.99
C ASP A 326 7.80 -8.35 13.36
N PHE A 327 9.01 -8.70 13.81
CA PHE A 327 9.77 -9.84 13.30
C PHE A 327 10.36 -10.72 14.39
N THR A 328 10.74 -11.93 13.99
CA THR A 328 11.71 -12.74 14.73
C THR A 328 12.82 -13.28 13.86
N PHE A 329 14.01 -13.33 14.46
CA PHE A 329 15.17 -14.00 13.91
C PHE A 329 15.78 -14.92 14.98
N ASN A 330 15.81 -16.24 14.75
CA ASN A 330 16.35 -17.22 15.71
C ASN A 330 15.82 -17.02 17.15
N ASN A 331 14.49 -16.87 17.31
CA ASN A 331 13.79 -16.58 18.58
C ASN A 331 14.12 -15.22 19.24
N ILE A 332 14.82 -14.34 18.55
CA ILE A 332 15.07 -12.97 18.97
C ILE A 332 13.91 -12.10 18.44
N PRO A 333 13.08 -11.49 19.31
CA PRO A 333 12.10 -10.51 18.87
C PRO A 333 12.82 -9.26 18.36
N ILE A 334 12.45 -8.84 17.15
CA ILE A 334 12.88 -7.59 16.54
C ILE A 334 11.65 -6.73 16.29
N ASP A 335 11.69 -5.50 16.80
CA ASP A 335 10.62 -4.53 16.70
C ASP A 335 11.10 -3.35 15.85
N THR A 336 10.47 -3.11 14.71
CA THR A 336 10.86 -2.03 13.81
C THR A 336 10.25 -0.73 14.29
N LYS A 337 11.01 0.36 14.26
CA LYS A 337 10.51 1.67 14.68
C LYS A 337 10.98 2.74 13.69
N TYR A 338 10.03 3.26 12.89
CA TYR A 338 10.27 4.38 11.98
C TYR A 338 10.27 5.74 12.74
N LYS A 339 11.26 5.94 13.60
CA LYS A 339 11.44 7.18 14.39
C LYS A 339 12.88 7.38 14.79
N LYS A 340 13.28 8.64 14.97
CA LYS A 340 14.65 9.02 15.37
C LYS A 340 14.97 8.63 16.82
N HIS A 341 13.98 8.77 17.71
CA HIS A 341 14.09 8.51 19.13
C HIS A 341 13.06 7.48 19.59
N LEU A 342 13.47 6.58 20.47
CA LEU A 342 12.57 5.60 21.11
C LEU A 342 11.86 6.22 22.31
N ASP A 343 10.62 5.81 22.51
CA ASP A 343 9.93 5.97 23.79
C ASP A 343 10.49 4.94 24.77
N THR A 344 11.43 5.37 25.60
CA THR A 344 12.10 4.52 26.60
C THR A 344 11.18 3.90 27.64
N ARG A 345 9.91 4.30 27.69
CA ARG A 345 8.90 3.65 28.52
C ARG A 345 8.11 2.65 27.70
N ASN A 346 7.36 3.11 26.70
CA ASN A 346 6.40 2.23 26.02
C ASN A 346 7.09 1.24 25.08
N ASP A 347 8.04 1.69 24.27
CA ASP A 347 8.76 0.81 23.34
C ASP A 347 9.57 -0.24 24.13
N TYR A 348 10.26 0.20 25.19
CA TYR A 348 11.07 -0.71 26.01
C TYR A 348 10.18 -1.75 26.70
N ASN A 349 9.09 -1.33 27.34
CA ASN A 349 8.18 -2.28 27.99
C ASN A 349 7.54 -3.26 27.00
N GLN A 350 7.25 -2.80 25.78
CA GLN A 350 6.77 -3.63 24.69
C GLN A 350 7.80 -4.70 24.32
N LEU A 351 9.05 -4.30 24.04
CA LEU A 351 10.11 -5.24 23.66
C LEU A 351 10.49 -6.19 24.81
N VAL A 352 10.55 -5.71 26.05
CA VAL A 352 10.77 -6.53 27.26
C VAL A 352 9.71 -7.63 27.35
N THR A 353 8.45 -7.30 27.08
CA THR A 353 7.35 -8.27 27.05
C THR A 353 7.64 -9.37 26.02
N TYR A 354 8.08 -9.00 24.82
CA TYR A 354 8.40 -9.97 23.78
C TYR A 354 9.58 -10.87 24.13
N ILE A 355 10.66 -10.29 24.69
CA ILE A 355 11.86 -11.03 25.10
C ILE A 355 11.48 -12.14 26.08
N HIS A 356 10.69 -11.84 27.10
CA HIS A 356 10.35 -12.81 28.13
C HIS A 356 9.29 -13.83 27.71
N ILE A 357 8.42 -13.52 26.74
CA ILE A 357 7.49 -14.52 26.19
C ILE A 357 8.21 -15.46 25.22
N MET A 358 9.20 -14.98 24.45
CA MET A 358 9.90 -15.83 23.47
C MET A 358 10.99 -16.71 24.08
N ASN A 359 11.68 -16.24 25.11
CA ASN A 359 12.88 -16.90 25.64
C ASN A 359 12.62 -17.61 26.97
N LEU A 360 11.52 -18.39 27.07
CA LEU A 360 11.09 -19.03 28.31
C LEU A 360 12.14 -19.97 28.94
N ASP A 361 13.01 -20.59 28.13
CA ASP A 361 13.94 -21.63 28.57
C ASP A 361 15.43 -21.23 28.51
N GLN A 362 15.75 -19.96 28.21
CA GLN A 362 17.15 -19.54 27.97
C GLN A 362 17.48 -18.17 28.58
N ALA A 363 17.58 -18.10 29.91
CA ALA A 363 17.90 -16.87 30.65
C ALA A 363 19.21 -16.19 30.20
N ASP A 364 20.24 -16.97 29.86
CA ASP A 364 21.58 -16.45 29.54
C ASP A 364 21.74 -15.99 28.07
N THR A 365 20.76 -16.27 27.21
CA THR A 365 20.79 -15.86 25.77
C THR A 365 19.62 -14.98 25.39
N MET A 366 18.80 -14.54 26.35
CA MET A 366 17.68 -13.63 26.13
C MET A 366 18.19 -12.35 25.47
N LYS A 367 17.70 -12.04 24.28
CA LYS A 367 17.94 -10.77 23.62
C LYS A 367 16.73 -10.35 22.80
N GLY A 368 16.60 -9.06 22.58
CA GLY A 368 15.63 -8.47 21.67
C GLY A 368 16.11 -7.09 21.25
N GLY A 369 15.65 -6.62 20.10
CA GLY A 369 16.13 -5.34 19.62
C GLY A 369 15.17 -4.52 18.79
N PHE A 370 15.48 -3.24 18.74
CA PHE A 370 14.81 -2.29 17.85
C PHE A 370 15.57 -2.16 16.55
N LEU A 371 14.87 -2.11 15.42
CA LEU A 371 15.47 -1.80 14.12
C LEU A 371 14.93 -0.44 13.64
N GLN A 372 15.82 0.55 13.57
CA GLN A 372 15.45 1.94 13.31
C GLN A 372 16.28 2.54 12.17
N PRO A 373 15.68 3.31 11.25
CA PRO A 373 16.43 4.07 10.27
C PRO A 373 17.20 5.22 10.94
N THR A 374 18.37 5.56 10.38
CA THR A 374 19.17 6.71 10.78
C THR A 374 19.82 7.37 9.57
N SER A 375 19.97 8.69 9.60
CA SER A 375 20.70 9.46 8.59
C SER A 375 21.92 10.17 9.18
N ASP A 376 22.39 9.73 10.35
CA ASP A 376 23.63 10.21 10.96
C ASP A 376 24.80 9.94 10.00
N PRO A 377 25.73 10.86 9.74
CA PRO A 377 26.85 10.56 8.85
C PRO A 377 27.97 9.75 9.53
N LEU A 378 27.98 9.62 10.87
CA LEU A 378 29.05 8.97 11.61
C LEU A 378 28.87 7.45 11.66
N PRO A 379 29.79 6.64 11.08
CA PRO A 379 29.66 5.18 11.07
C PRO A 379 29.49 4.54 12.45
N ALA A 380 30.06 5.15 13.50
CA ALA A 380 29.94 4.68 14.89
C ALA A 380 28.51 4.75 15.45
N ASN A 381 27.61 5.50 14.80
CA ASN A 381 26.21 5.64 15.18
C ASN A 381 25.29 4.68 14.41
N HIS A 382 25.85 3.81 13.57
CA HIS A 382 25.12 2.84 12.74
C HIS A 382 25.32 1.41 13.25
N GLY A 383 24.47 0.50 12.76
CA GLY A 383 24.60 -0.93 13.03
C GLY A 383 24.19 -1.30 14.45
N TYR A 384 24.67 -2.45 14.91
CA TYR A 384 24.31 -3.04 16.19
C TYR A 384 24.90 -2.26 17.36
N LYS A 385 24.04 -1.83 18.28
CA LYS A 385 24.43 -1.19 19.53
C LYS A 385 23.65 -1.80 20.69
N LYS A 386 24.40 -2.33 21.66
CA LYS A 386 23.83 -2.74 22.94
C LYS A 386 23.31 -1.52 23.69
N ILE A 387 22.04 -1.55 24.07
CA ILE A 387 21.42 -0.53 24.94
C ILE A 387 21.72 -0.87 26.40
N GLY A 388 21.57 -2.14 26.77
CA GLY A 388 21.85 -2.60 28.13
C GLY A 388 21.40 -4.03 28.37
N VAL A 389 21.59 -4.49 29.61
CA VAL A 389 21.03 -5.76 30.10
C VAL A 389 19.98 -5.43 31.15
N LEU A 390 18.81 -6.04 31.01
CA LEU A 390 17.71 -5.86 31.95
C LEU A 390 18.10 -6.36 33.34
N SER A 391 17.75 -5.57 34.35
CA SER A 391 17.82 -6.02 35.75
C SER A 391 16.72 -7.05 36.03
N GLY A 392 16.98 -8.03 36.90
CA GLY A 392 16.02 -9.09 37.21
C GLY A 392 16.29 -10.36 36.40
N LEU A 393 15.34 -10.78 35.57
CA LEU A 393 15.43 -12.04 34.79
C LEU A 393 16.48 -12.01 33.66
N GLY A 394 17.24 -10.92 33.51
CA GLY A 394 18.19 -10.75 32.41
C GLY A 394 17.51 -10.42 31.08
N GLY A 395 18.30 -10.39 30.02
CA GLY A 395 17.85 -9.98 28.69
C GLY A 395 18.62 -8.79 28.15
N GLU A 396 19.34 -8.98 27.05
CA GLU A 396 19.98 -7.88 26.33
C GLU A 396 18.94 -7.14 25.48
N ILE A 397 18.87 -5.82 25.66
CA ILE A 397 18.21 -4.94 24.71
C ILE A 397 19.28 -4.31 23.83
N PHE A 398 19.08 -4.38 22.52
CA PHE A 398 19.92 -3.70 21.55
C PHE A 398 19.09 -2.84 20.59
N THR A 399 19.78 -1.98 19.84
CA THR A 399 19.21 -1.32 18.66
C THR A 399 20.13 -1.57 17.48
N TYR A 400 19.55 -1.84 16.33
CA TYR A 400 20.25 -1.79 15.05
C TYR A 400 19.84 -0.50 14.33
N ARG A 401 20.81 0.39 14.11
CA ARG A 401 20.62 1.66 13.41
C ARG A 401 20.92 1.48 11.92
N PHE A 402 19.87 1.31 11.13
CA PHE A 402 19.93 1.10 9.69
C PHE A 402 20.24 2.42 8.98
N PHE A 403 21.42 2.54 8.36
CA PHE A 403 21.88 3.78 7.77
C PHE A 403 21.20 4.09 6.43
N ILE A 404 20.68 5.32 6.29
CA ILE A 404 20.09 5.84 5.06
C ILE A 404 21.07 6.85 4.45
N PRO A 405 21.72 6.51 3.32
CA PRO A 405 22.73 7.38 2.72
C PRO A 405 22.17 8.76 2.36
N GLN A 406 22.89 9.80 2.76
CA GLN A 406 22.51 11.19 2.46
C GLN A 406 23.34 11.78 1.32
N VAL A 407 24.48 11.18 0.96
CA VAL A 407 25.40 11.72 -0.05
C VAL A 407 25.46 10.74 -1.23
N SER A 408 24.61 10.98 -2.22
CA SER A 408 24.62 10.24 -3.49
C SER A 408 24.37 11.22 -4.64
N SER A 409 25.12 11.13 -5.73
CA SER A 409 24.97 12.02 -6.89
C SER A 409 23.74 11.67 -7.74
N SER A 410 23.40 10.39 -7.84
CA SER A 410 22.28 9.86 -8.63
C SER A 410 21.44 8.86 -7.84
N TYR A 411 20.27 8.49 -8.39
CA TYR A 411 19.44 7.44 -7.80
C TYR A 411 20.12 6.07 -7.86
N LEU A 412 20.83 5.77 -8.96
CA LEU A 412 21.58 4.53 -9.11
C LEU A 412 22.68 4.38 -8.05
N GLU A 413 23.41 5.46 -7.76
CA GLU A 413 24.41 5.44 -6.69
C GLU A 413 23.77 5.20 -5.31
N PHE A 414 22.61 5.82 -5.05
CA PHE A 414 21.86 5.59 -3.82
C PHE A 414 21.43 4.13 -3.69
N VAL A 415 20.98 3.50 -4.78
CA VAL A 415 20.62 2.07 -4.82
C VAL A 415 21.81 1.19 -4.44
N GLU A 416 22.99 1.42 -5.02
CA GLU A 416 24.17 0.60 -4.69
C GLU A 416 24.58 0.77 -3.22
N GLN A 417 24.57 2.01 -2.71
CA GLN A 417 24.84 2.26 -1.28
C GLN A 417 23.81 1.57 -0.37
N MET A 418 22.52 1.60 -0.73
CA MET A 418 21.48 0.90 0.04
C MET A 418 21.68 -0.61 0.06
N ARG A 419 22.11 -1.22 -1.05
CA ARG A 419 22.43 -2.67 -1.10
C ARG A 419 23.55 -3.06 -0.15
N GLU A 420 24.57 -2.21 -0.01
CA GLU A 420 25.64 -2.43 0.97
C GLU A 420 25.10 -2.39 2.41
N VAL A 421 24.20 -1.45 2.72
CA VAL A 421 23.58 -1.36 4.05
C VAL A 421 22.67 -2.57 4.32
N GLU A 422 21.89 -3.02 3.34
CA GLU A 422 21.07 -4.23 3.43
C GLU A 422 21.94 -5.47 3.72
N ALA A 423 23.03 -5.64 2.98
CA ALA A 423 23.96 -6.75 3.17
C ALA A 423 24.62 -6.72 4.55
N ALA A 424 24.97 -5.53 5.07
CA ALA A 424 25.50 -5.36 6.41
C ALA A 424 24.48 -5.76 7.49
N LEU A 425 23.19 -5.41 7.33
CA LEU A 425 22.12 -5.86 8.21
C LEU A 425 22.03 -7.39 8.20
N GLN A 426 21.95 -8.00 7.03
CA GLN A 426 21.85 -9.46 6.92
C GLN A 426 23.06 -10.16 7.55
N THR A 427 24.28 -9.69 7.28
CA THR A 427 25.53 -10.26 7.83
C THR A 427 25.60 -10.16 9.35
N THR A 428 25.05 -9.09 9.94
CA THR A 428 25.01 -8.92 11.40
C THR A 428 24.11 -9.96 12.08
N PHE A 429 23.09 -10.44 11.36
CA PHE A 429 22.10 -11.41 11.83
C PHE A 429 22.18 -12.71 11.00
N GLN A 430 23.38 -13.16 10.67
CA GLN A 430 23.67 -14.52 10.17
C GLN A 430 24.57 -15.21 11.19
#